data_AF-A0A329L1N2-F1
#
_entry.id   AF-A0A329L1N2-F1
#
_cell.length_a   1.000
_cell.length_b   1.000
_cell.length_c   1.000
_cell.angle_alpha   90.00
_cell.angle_beta   90.00
_cell.angle_gamma   90.00
#
_symmetry.space_group_name_H-M   'P 1'
#
loop_
_entity.id
_entity.type
_entity.pdbx_description
1 polymer ?
#
loop_
_entity_poly.entity_id
_entity_poly.type
_entity_poly.pdbx_seq_one_letter_code
_entity_poly.pdbx_strand_id
1 'polypeptide(L)'
;MSILIRRVAGVVMMAIAPMAYVAGVSPGTSFAQPPDCGPGNWWNPGANACQPLGPPPPPDCGPGNWWNPGANACQPLGAPPPQDCGPGNWWDPGANVCRPVVPPPPS
;
A
#
# COMPACT_ATOMS: atom_id res chain seq x y z
N MET A 1 -22.05 54.25 38.97
CA MET A 1 -21.62 53.79 37.63
C MET A 1 -20.71 52.54 37.68
N SER A 2 -19.87 52.40 38.70
CA SER A 2 -18.90 51.29 38.86
C SER A 2 -19.52 49.90 39.15
N ILE A 3 -20.71 49.82 39.76
CA ILE A 3 -21.35 48.54 40.09
C ILE A 3 -21.94 47.83 38.85
N LEU A 4 -22.45 48.62 37.89
CA LEU A 4 -23.03 48.12 36.65
C LEU A 4 -21.94 47.58 35.71
N ILE A 5 -20.81 48.28 35.63
CA ILE A 5 -19.63 47.87 34.86
C ILE A 5 -19.09 46.51 35.37
N ARG A 6 -19.02 46.32 36.70
CA ARG A 6 -18.59 45.04 37.30
C ARG A 6 -19.55 43.89 37.01
N ARG A 7 -20.86 44.14 37.06
CA ARG A 7 -21.87 43.11 36.77
C ARG A 7 -21.86 42.69 35.31
N VAL A 8 -21.75 43.66 34.39
CA VAL A 8 -21.64 43.39 32.96
C VAL A 8 -20.36 42.62 32.66
N ALA A 9 -19.22 43.02 33.22
CA ALA A 9 -17.96 42.30 33.06
C ALA A 9 -18.03 40.84 33.57
N GLY A 10 -18.68 40.61 34.72
CA GLY A 10 -18.87 39.26 35.26
C GLY A 10 -19.72 38.35 34.36
N VAL A 11 -20.83 38.89 33.81
CA VAL A 11 -21.72 38.15 32.91
C VAL A 11 -21.04 37.82 31.58
N VAL A 12 -20.28 38.77 31.03
CA VAL A 12 -19.50 38.58 29.80
C VAL A 12 -18.44 37.48 29.99
N MET A 13 -17.73 37.46 31.11
CA MET A 13 -16.73 36.42 31.40
C MET A 13 -17.35 35.02 31.55
N MET A 14 -18.52 34.90 32.20
CA MET A 14 -19.24 33.62 32.30
C MET A 14 -19.73 33.09 30.94
N ALA A 15 -20.13 33.97 30.02
CA ALA A 15 -20.63 33.56 28.71
C ALA A 15 -19.53 33.09 27.76
N ILE A 16 -18.30 33.62 27.89
CA ILE A 16 -17.21 33.34 26.95
C ILE A 16 -16.32 32.17 27.41
N ALA A 17 -16.22 31.93 28.72
CA ALA A 17 -15.44 30.85 29.31
C ALA A 17 -15.69 29.43 28.70
N PRO A 18 -16.94 28.98 28.46
CA PRO A 18 -17.17 27.62 27.95
C PRO A 18 -16.68 27.44 26.50
N MET A 19 -16.73 28.46 25.65
CA MET A 19 -16.24 28.39 24.26
C MET A 19 -14.72 28.27 24.21
N ALA A 20 -14.01 29.00 25.09
CA ALA A 20 -12.56 28.90 25.21
C ALA A 20 -12.10 27.53 25.73
N TYR A 21 -12.88 26.92 26.63
CA TYR A 21 -12.59 25.57 27.12
C TYR A 21 -12.68 24.52 26.01
N VAL A 22 -13.74 24.55 25.19
CA VAL A 22 -13.94 23.59 24.08
C VAL A 22 -12.81 23.69 23.05
N ALA A 23 -12.32 24.89 22.74
CA ALA A 23 -11.18 25.06 21.82
C ALA A 23 -9.85 24.51 22.40
N GLY A 24 -9.66 24.58 23.72
CA GLY A 24 -8.44 24.08 24.38
C GLY A 24 -8.40 22.56 24.56
N VAL A 25 -9.55 21.90 24.63
CA VAL A 25 -9.64 20.44 24.88
C VAL A 25 -10.02 19.63 23.64
N SER A 26 -10.25 20.27 22.50
CA SER A 26 -10.46 19.56 21.24
C SER A 26 -9.15 18.83 20.90
N PRO A 27 -9.06 17.49 21.03
CA PRO A 27 -7.96 16.81 20.39
C PRO A 27 -8.14 17.10 18.91
N GLY A 28 -7.23 17.88 18.33
CA GLY A 28 -7.14 17.98 16.89
C GLY A 28 -7.16 16.54 16.40
N THR A 29 -8.18 16.18 15.63
CA THR A 29 -8.21 14.88 14.95
C THR A 29 -7.03 14.92 14.00
N SER A 30 -5.86 14.56 14.52
CA SER A 30 -4.67 14.35 13.73
C SER A 30 -5.08 13.24 12.78
N PHE A 31 -5.27 13.60 11.51
CA PHE A 31 -5.28 12.63 10.44
C PHE A 31 -3.96 11.90 10.58
N ALA A 32 -3.98 10.71 11.17
CA ALA A 32 -2.83 9.83 11.17
C ALA A 32 -2.55 9.61 9.69
N GLN A 33 -1.53 10.29 9.17
CA GLN A 33 -1.02 10.03 7.84
C GLN A 33 -0.78 8.51 7.79
N PRO A 34 -1.32 7.80 6.79
CA PRO A 34 -1.11 6.36 6.70
C PRO A 34 0.40 6.09 6.85
N PRO A 35 0.79 5.11 7.69
CA PRO A 35 2.19 4.79 7.91
C PRO A 35 2.94 4.66 6.57
N ASP A 36 4.14 5.24 6.49
CA ASP A 36 5.01 5.01 5.33
C ASP A 36 5.45 3.54 5.35
N CYS A 37 4.88 2.76 4.42
CA CYS A 37 5.14 1.34 4.26
C CYS A 37 6.46 1.03 3.54
N GLY A 38 7.21 2.07 3.16
CA GLY A 38 8.41 1.95 2.34
C GLY A 38 8.10 1.62 0.88
N PRO A 39 9.13 1.67 0.00
CA PRO A 39 8.98 1.41 -1.41
C PRO A 39 8.49 -0.02 -1.68
N GLY A 40 7.53 -0.17 -2.59
CA GLY A 40 6.98 -1.47 -2.98
C GLY A 40 5.78 -1.93 -2.16
N ASN A 41 5.36 -1.16 -1.15
CA ASN A 41 4.22 -1.47 -0.29
C ASN A 41 3.22 -0.30 -0.23
N TRP A 42 1.97 -0.60 0.12
CA TRP A 42 0.91 0.37 0.35
C TRP A 42 0.20 0.07 1.67
N TRP A 43 -0.33 1.12 2.30
CA TRP A 43 -1.10 0.98 3.54
C TRP A 43 -2.53 0.51 3.24
N ASN A 44 -2.91 -0.69 3.69
CA ASN A 44 -4.28 -1.16 3.63
C ASN A 44 -5.03 -0.82 4.94
N PRO A 45 -5.99 0.13 4.93
CA PRO A 45 -6.75 0.50 6.11
C PRO A 45 -7.74 -0.58 6.58
N GLY A 46 -8.21 -1.46 5.67
CA GLY A 46 -9.07 -2.59 6.03
C GLY A 46 -8.32 -3.70 6.77
N ALA A 47 -7.04 -3.90 6.44
CA ALA A 47 -6.18 -4.88 7.11
C ALA A 47 -5.36 -4.29 8.27
N ASN A 48 -5.37 -2.95 8.45
CA ASN A 48 -4.48 -2.22 9.37
C ASN A 48 -3.01 -2.63 9.23
N ALA A 49 -2.56 -2.86 7.99
CA ALA A 49 -1.24 -3.37 7.70
C ALA A 49 -0.73 -2.87 6.33
N CYS A 50 0.60 -2.81 6.21
CA CYS A 50 1.27 -2.61 4.93
C CYS A 50 1.18 -3.88 4.08
N GLN A 51 0.81 -3.73 2.82
CA GLN A 51 0.74 -4.82 1.85
C GLN A 51 1.62 -4.51 0.63
N PRO A 52 2.21 -5.52 -0.01
CA PRO A 52 2.97 -5.32 -1.24
C PRO A 52 2.08 -4.79 -2.37
N LEU A 53 2.64 -3.93 -3.21
CA LEU A 53 1.97 -3.36 -4.39
C LEU A 53 1.70 -4.40 -5.49
N GLY A 54 2.39 -5.53 -5.44
CA GLY A 54 2.26 -6.62 -6.41
C GLY A 54 2.15 -7.98 -5.74
N PRO A 55 1.79 -9.02 -6.51
CA PRO A 55 1.84 -10.40 -6.03
C PRO A 55 3.27 -10.75 -5.59
N PRO A 56 3.41 -11.63 -4.58
CA PRO A 56 4.73 -12.09 -4.16
C PRO A 56 5.47 -12.73 -5.34
N PRO A 57 6.80 -12.61 -5.40
CA PRO A 57 7.58 -13.30 -6.41
C PRO A 57 7.30 -14.81 -6.35
N PRO A 58 7.35 -15.51 -7.49
CA PRO A 58 7.16 -16.95 -7.51
C PRO A 58 8.24 -17.63 -6.63
N PRO A 59 7.88 -18.72 -5.93
CA PRO A 59 8.84 -19.45 -5.11
C PRO A 59 9.95 -20.07 -5.97
N ASP A 60 11.14 -20.20 -5.39
CA ASP A 60 12.23 -20.95 -6.01
C ASP A 60 11.89 -22.44 -5.99
N CYS A 61 11.70 -23.02 -7.17
CA CYS A 61 11.36 -24.43 -7.35
C CYS A 61 12.59 -25.37 -7.33
N GLY A 62 13.79 -24.82 -7.18
CA GLY A 62 15.04 -25.56 -7.27
C GLY A 62 15.40 -25.95 -8.71
N PRO A 63 16.62 -26.51 -8.90
CA PRO A 63 17.11 -26.86 -10.22
C PRO A 63 16.28 -27.97 -10.87
N GLY A 64 15.96 -27.81 -12.15
CA GLY A 64 15.20 -28.82 -12.90
C GLY A 64 13.67 -28.69 -12.77
N ASN A 65 13.17 -27.70 -12.03
CA ASN A 65 11.74 -27.43 -11.90
C ASN A 65 11.43 -25.97 -12.27
N TRP A 66 10.16 -25.68 -12.56
CA TRP A 66 9.66 -24.33 -12.81
C TRP A 66 8.34 -24.10 -12.08
N TRP A 67 8.08 -22.85 -11.69
CA TRP A 67 6.84 -22.47 -11.04
C TRP A 67 5.71 -22.31 -12.07
N ASN A 68 4.67 -23.15 -11.98
CA ASN A 68 3.48 -23.02 -12.80
C ASN A 68 2.40 -22.20 -12.07
N PRO A 69 2.12 -20.95 -12.48
CA PRO A 69 1.10 -20.12 -11.83
C PRO A 69 -0.32 -20.64 -12.05
N GLY A 70 -0.59 -21.37 -13.14
CA GLY A 70 -1.89 -21.99 -13.40
C GLY A 70 -2.17 -23.21 -12.52
N ALA A 71 -1.13 -23.96 -12.15
CA ALA A 71 -1.22 -25.10 -11.23
C ALA A 71 -0.92 -24.72 -9.77
N ASN A 72 -0.46 -23.50 -9.51
CA ASN A 72 0.02 -23.03 -8.20
C ASN A 72 1.04 -24.00 -7.57
N ALA A 73 1.91 -24.57 -8.39
CA ALA A 73 2.84 -25.62 -7.98
C ALA A 73 4.11 -25.62 -8.84
N CYS A 74 5.20 -26.11 -8.26
CA CYS A 74 6.43 -26.41 -8.99
C CYS A 74 6.22 -27.66 -9.84
N GLN A 75 6.60 -27.59 -11.11
CA GLN A 75 6.52 -28.70 -12.04
C GLN A 75 7.91 -29.06 -12.59
N PRO A 76 8.17 -30.34 -12.87
CA PRO A 76 9.44 -30.76 -13.46
C PRO A 76 9.56 -30.21 -14.89
N LEU A 77 10.78 -29.82 -15.25
CA LEU A 77 11.15 -29.49 -16.62
C LEU A 77 11.21 -30.80 -17.42
N GLY A 78 10.16 -31.12 -18.18
CA GLY A 78 10.11 -32.32 -19.03
C GLY A 78 11.16 -32.32 -20.15
N ALA A 79 11.65 -31.14 -20.51
CA ALA A 79 12.86 -30.90 -21.29
C ALA A 79 13.57 -29.66 -20.71
N PRO A 80 14.91 -29.57 -20.76
CA PRO A 80 15.60 -28.39 -20.29
C PRO A 80 15.10 -27.17 -21.08
N PRO A 81 14.70 -26.08 -20.40
CA PRO A 81 14.36 -24.85 -21.08
C PRO A 81 15.62 -24.36 -21.80
N PRO A 82 15.49 -23.64 -22.93
CA PRO A 82 16.61 -22.90 -23.50
C PRO A 82 17.27 -22.10 -22.37
N GLN A 83 18.57 -22.31 -22.16
CA GLN A 83 19.31 -21.72 -21.03
C GLN A 83 19.24 -20.19 -21.02
N ASP A 84 19.00 -19.59 -22.19
CA ASP A 84 18.78 -18.17 -22.35
C ASP A 84 17.94 -17.96 -23.63
N CYS A 85 16.79 -17.29 -23.51
CA CYS A 85 16.00 -16.87 -24.68
C CYS A 85 16.53 -15.58 -25.32
N GLY A 86 17.57 -14.98 -24.76
CA GLY A 86 18.09 -13.68 -25.12
C GLY A 86 17.19 -12.53 -24.62
N PRO A 87 17.71 -11.30 -24.63
CA PRO A 87 16.99 -10.13 -24.14
C PRO A 87 15.72 -9.88 -24.95
N GLY A 88 14.61 -9.60 -24.25
CA GLY A 88 13.32 -9.31 -24.86
C GLY A 88 12.51 -10.54 -25.28
N ASN A 89 12.95 -11.75 -24.93
CA ASN A 89 12.19 -12.97 -25.13
C ASN A 89 11.91 -13.68 -23.80
N TRP A 90 10.84 -14.46 -23.75
CA TRP A 90 10.47 -15.31 -22.62
C TRP A 90 10.25 -16.74 -23.09
N TRP A 91 10.53 -17.72 -22.23
CA TRP A 91 10.29 -19.13 -22.54
C TRP A 91 8.83 -19.52 -22.25
N ASP A 92 8.14 -20.03 -23.27
CA ASP A 92 6.79 -20.59 -23.15
C ASP A 92 6.85 -22.08 -22.77
N PRO A 93 6.44 -22.47 -21.54
CA PRO A 93 6.47 -23.86 -21.08
C PRO A 93 5.51 -24.77 -21.84
N GLY A 94 4.40 -24.25 -22.36
CA GLY A 94 3.38 -25.05 -23.05
C GLY A 94 3.82 -25.46 -24.45
N ALA A 95 4.58 -24.61 -25.12
CA ALA A 95 5.11 -24.86 -26.46
C ALA A 95 6.59 -25.26 -26.46
N ASN A 96 7.29 -25.14 -25.33
CA ASN A 96 8.74 -25.31 -25.17
C ASN A 96 9.57 -24.49 -26.18
N VAL A 97 9.20 -23.22 -26.37
CA VAL A 97 9.84 -22.29 -27.32
C VAL A 97 10.03 -20.91 -26.70
N CYS A 98 11.04 -20.17 -27.16
CA CYS A 98 11.18 -18.75 -26.82
C CYS A 98 10.20 -17.91 -27.64
N ARG A 99 9.50 -16.99 -26.99
CA ARG A 99 8.58 -16.02 -27.61
C ARG A 99 9.03 -14.59 -27.30
N PRO A 100 8.84 -13.64 -28.23
CA PRO A 100 9.12 -12.24 -27.96
C PRO A 100 8.16 -11.69 -26.90
N VAL A 101 8.68 -10.84 -26.02
CA VAL A 101 7.89 -9.96 -25.18
C VAL A 101 7.33 -8.88 -26.10
N VAL A 102 6.04 -8.94 -26.40
CA VAL A 102 5.37 -7.86 -27.14
C VAL A 102 5.31 -6.65 -26.20
N PRO A 103 5.92 -5.50 -26.55
CA PRO A 103 5.81 -4.30 -25.74
C PRO A 103 4.33 -3.90 -25.61
N PRO A 104 3.89 -3.38 -24.46
CA PRO A 104 2.57 -2.75 -24.38
C PRO A 104 2.48 -1.63 -25.44
N PRO A 105 1.31 -1.41 -26.06
CA PRO A 105 1.13 -0.31 -27.01
C PRO A 105 1.48 1.02 -26.33
N PRO A 106 2.08 1.99 -27.06
CA PRO A 106 2.37 3.30 -26.50
C PRO A 106 1.05 3.94 -26.04
N SER A 107 0.99 4.29 -24.75
CA SER A 107 -0.08 5.06 -24.10
C SER A 107 0.02 6.54 -24.41
#